data_AF-A0A1B6I2F4-F1
#
_entry.id   AF-A0A1B6I2F4-F1
#
_cell.length_a   1.000
_cell.length_b   1.000
_cell.length_c   1.000
_cell.angle_alpha   90.00
_cell.angle_beta   90.00
_cell.angle_gamma   90.00
#
_symmetry.space_group_name_H-M   'P 1'
#
loop_
_entity.id
_entity.type
_entity.pdbx_description
1 polymer ?
#
loop_
_entity_poly.entity_id
_entity_poly.type
_entity_poly.pdbx_seq_one_letter_code
_entity_poly.pdbx_strand_id
1 'polypeptide(L)'
;ANSPKMADELYSGSLTKEFVKDIQAAGGIITEQDMKNYAVQWEYPYNASLSDGSTVYSAALPSSGILLTFMLRVLDGVLQSANSDLQRSQLIIEAFKHAYGRRSDLGDYHKMDSTYLAKVEKNL
;
A
#
# COMPACT_ATOMS: atom_id res chain seq x y z
N ALA A 1 -4.47 -22.40 19.07
CA ALA A 1 -5.30 -21.49 18.25
C ALA A 1 -6.41 -22.27 17.54
N ASN A 2 -7.33 -22.90 18.29
CA ASN A 2 -8.46 -23.67 17.74
C ASN A 2 -9.79 -23.10 18.27
N SER A 3 -10.00 -21.78 18.14
CA SER A 3 -11.30 -21.19 18.51
C SER A 3 -12.32 -21.43 17.39
N PRO A 4 -13.55 -21.87 17.71
CA PRO A 4 -14.65 -21.95 16.74
C PRO A 4 -15.05 -20.60 16.15
N LYS A 5 -14.61 -19.47 16.74
CA LYS A 5 -14.87 -18.11 16.25
C LYS A 5 -13.81 -17.57 15.29
N MET A 6 -12.74 -18.33 15.02
CA MET A 6 -11.65 -17.93 14.11
C MET A 6 -11.12 -16.51 14.42
N ALA A 7 -11.09 -15.60 13.44
CA ALA A 7 -10.60 -14.24 13.61
C ALA A 7 -11.43 -13.43 14.62
N ASP A 8 -12.74 -13.69 14.72
CA ASP A 8 -13.64 -12.96 15.63
C ASP A 8 -13.24 -13.16 17.09
N GLU A 9 -12.47 -14.21 17.40
CA GLU A 9 -11.92 -14.43 18.74
C GLU A 9 -11.10 -13.23 19.24
N LEU A 10 -10.39 -12.56 18.32
CA LEU A 10 -9.58 -11.37 18.59
C LEU A 10 -10.38 -10.06 18.58
N TYR A 11 -11.38 -9.92 17.71
CA TYR A 11 -12.09 -8.66 17.49
C TYR A 11 -13.33 -8.48 18.38
N SER A 12 -14.02 -9.57 18.72
CA SER A 12 -15.23 -9.55 19.56
C SER A 12 -15.37 -10.76 20.50
N GLY A 13 -14.37 -11.64 20.54
CA GLY A 13 -14.35 -12.84 21.36
C GLY A 13 -13.63 -12.66 22.70
N SER A 14 -13.26 -13.79 23.31
CA SER A 14 -12.67 -13.84 24.65
C SER A 14 -11.26 -13.25 24.71
N LEU A 15 -10.51 -13.27 23.60
CA LEU A 15 -9.15 -12.71 23.55
C LEU A 15 -9.14 -11.18 23.47
N THR A 16 -10.21 -10.56 22.96
CA THR A 16 -10.30 -9.10 22.73
C THR A 16 -9.92 -8.29 23.97
N LYS A 17 -10.47 -8.66 25.13
CA LYS A 17 -10.29 -7.91 26.37
C LYS A 17 -8.86 -7.99 26.91
N GLU A 18 -8.26 -9.17 26.87
CA GLU A 18 -6.87 -9.37 27.32
C GLU A 18 -5.90 -8.66 26.37
N PHE A 19 -6.12 -8.77 25.06
CA PHE A 19 -5.33 -8.08 24.05
C PHE A 19 -5.36 -6.55 24.21
N VAL A 20 -6.56 -5.96 24.39
CA VAL A 20 -6.71 -4.52 24.63
C VAL A 20 -6.05 -4.10 25.94
N LYS A 21 -6.18 -4.91 27.00
CA LYS A 21 -5.53 -4.64 28.28
C LYS A 21 -4.01 -4.60 28.15
N ASP A 22 -3.42 -5.51 27.39
CA ASP A 22 -1.97 -5.54 27.15
C ASP A 22 -1.50 -4.29 26.38
N ILE A 23 -2.25 -3.87 25.35
CA ILE A 23 -1.96 -2.62 24.61
C ILE A 23 -2.01 -1.41 25.55
N GLN A 24 -3.04 -1.31 26.38
CA GLN A 24 -3.21 -0.19 27.31
C GLN A 24 -2.17 -0.20 28.43
N ALA A 25 -1.78 -1.37 28.93
CA ALA A 25 -0.70 -1.53 29.90
C ALA A 25 0.65 -1.05 29.33
N ALA A 26 0.85 -1.15 28.01
CA ALA A 26 1.99 -0.59 27.28
C ALA A 26 1.82 0.90 26.91
N GLY A 27 0.74 1.56 27.34
CA GLY A 27 0.47 2.98 27.06
C GLY A 27 -0.25 3.26 25.74
N GLY A 28 -0.77 2.23 25.06
CA GLY A 28 -1.57 2.39 23.84
C GLY A 28 -3.01 2.87 24.11
N ILE A 29 -3.65 3.41 23.07
CA ILE A 29 -4.99 4.03 23.16
C ILE A 29 -6.13 3.17 22.60
N ILE A 30 -5.82 1.96 22.11
CA ILE A 30 -6.82 1.07 21.51
C ILE A 30 -7.84 0.63 22.55
N THR A 31 -9.09 0.57 22.15
CA THR A 31 -10.23 0.11 22.95
C THR A 31 -10.85 -1.16 22.37
N GLU A 32 -11.64 -1.87 23.17
CA GLU A 32 -12.45 -3.00 22.64
C GLU A 32 -13.43 -2.54 21.55
N GLN A 33 -13.85 -1.27 21.56
CA GLN A 33 -14.74 -0.73 20.54
C GLN A 33 -14.02 -0.54 19.20
N ASP A 34 -12.74 -0.14 19.21
CA ASP A 34 -11.93 -0.04 18.00
C ASP A 34 -11.77 -1.42 17.34
N MET A 35 -11.55 -2.46 18.15
CA MET A 35 -11.47 -3.85 17.68
C MET A 35 -12.80 -4.30 17.05
N LYS A 36 -13.94 -4.02 17.69
CA LYS A 36 -15.28 -4.39 17.19
C LYS A 36 -15.68 -3.63 15.91
N ASN A 37 -15.22 -2.39 15.78
CA ASN A 37 -15.56 -1.54 14.64
C ASN A 37 -14.66 -1.77 13.42
N TYR A 38 -13.56 -2.51 13.57
CA TYR A 38 -12.67 -2.82 12.47
C TYR A 38 -13.37 -3.71 11.44
N ALA A 39 -13.36 -3.27 10.19
CA ALA A 39 -13.83 -4.05 9.05
C ALA A 39 -12.83 -3.93 7.91
N VAL A 40 -12.61 -5.03 7.20
CA VAL A 40 -11.76 -5.02 6.01
C VAL A 40 -12.42 -4.22 4.89
N GLN A 41 -11.62 -3.44 4.19
CA GLN A 41 -12.04 -2.73 2.98
C GLN A 41 -11.45 -3.45 1.77
N TRP A 42 -12.32 -3.81 0.84
CA TRP A 42 -11.95 -4.53 -0.37
C TRP A 42 -11.66 -3.53 -1.48
N GLU A 43 -10.42 -3.56 -1.97
CA GLU A 43 -9.93 -2.61 -2.95
C GLU A 43 -9.41 -3.29 -4.21
N TYR A 44 -9.55 -2.60 -5.34
CA TYR A 44 -8.97 -3.05 -6.59
C TYR A 44 -7.47 -2.76 -6.60
N PRO A 45 -6.64 -3.74 -7.01
CA PRO A 45 -5.20 -3.54 -7.07
C PRO A 45 -4.82 -2.50 -8.12
N TYR A 46 -3.77 -1.72 -7.85
CA TYR A 46 -3.07 -1.01 -8.90
C TYR A 46 -2.36 -2.01 -9.81
N ASN A 47 -2.28 -1.72 -11.09
CA ASN A 47 -1.60 -2.59 -12.04
C ASN A 47 -0.71 -1.83 -13.03
N ALA A 48 0.25 -2.54 -13.60
CA ALA A 48 1.07 -2.11 -14.72
C ALA A 48 1.12 -3.23 -15.77
N SER A 49 0.64 -2.93 -16.98
CA SER A 49 0.86 -3.77 -18.16
C SER A 49 2.18 -3.39 -18.81
N LEU A 50 3.02 -4.38 -19.09
CA LEU A 50 4.37 -4.20 -19.62
C LEU A 50 4.46 -4.63 -21.08
N SER A 51 5.50 -4.16 -21.77
CA SER A 51 5.76 -4.40 -23.20
C SER A 51 5.98 -5.87 -23.55
N ASP A 52 6.36 -6.70 -22.57
CA ASP A 52 6.50 -8.15 -22.73
C ASP A 52 5.18 -8.94 -22.63
N GLY A 53 4.07 -8.23 -22.41
CA GLY A 53 2.72 -8.80 -22.27
C GLY A 53 2.35 -9.19 -20.84
N SER A 54 3.24 -9.00 -19.86
CA SER A 54 2.95 -9.27 -18.45
C SER A 54 2.12 -8.15 -17.82
N THR A 55 1.28 -8.51 -16.84
CA THR A 55 0.60 -7.55 -15.96
C THR A 55 1.03 -7.76 -14.51
N VAL A 56 1.60 -6.72 -13.92
CA VAL A 56 1.99 -6.70 -12.51
C VAL A 56 0.85 -6.07 -11.71
N TYR A 57 0.39 -6.77 -10.67
CA TYR A 57 -0.60 -6.27 -9.71
C TYR A 57 0.07 -5.91 -8.39
N SER A 58 -0.34 -4.79 -7.79
CA SER A 58 0.17 -4.30 -6.52
C SER A 58 -0.96 -3.75 -5.64
N ALA A 59 -0.69 -3.66 -4.34
CA ALA A 59 -1.68 -3.24 -3.35
C ALA A 59 -2.19 -1.81 -3.60
N ALA A 60 -3.48 -1.60 -3.38
CA ALA A 60 -4.14 -0.30 -3.42
C ALA A 60 -3.65 0.62 -2.27
N LEU A 61 -4.09 1.88 -2.29
CA LEU A 61 -3.94 2.77 -1.12
C LEU A 61 -4.62 2.13 0.11
N PRO A 62 -4.10 2.34 1.33
CA PRO A 62 -3.00 3.22 1.72
C PRO A 62 -1.58 2.67 1.45
N SER A 63 -1.44 1.51 0.79
CA SER A 63 -0.13 1.00 0.39
C SER A 63 0.50 1.83 -0.74
N SER A 64 1.80 1.63 -0.99
CA SER A 64 2.55 2.36 -2.03
C SER A 64 2.60 1.61 -3.38
N GLY A 65 1.65 0.72 -3.66
CA GLY A 65 1.66 -0.10 -4.89
C GLY A 65 1.56 0.72 -6.17
N ILE A 66 0.89 1.87 -6.13
CA ILE A 66 0.84 2.84 -7.24
C ILE A 66 2.23 3.35 -7.64
N LEU A 67 3.16 3.51 -6.69
CA LEU A 67 4.53 3.93 -7.00
C LEU A 67 5.29 2.83 -7.75
N LEU A 68 5.08 1.57 -7.36
CA LEU A 68 5.68 0.44 -8.06
C LEU A 68 5.19 0.36 -9.51
N THR A 69 3.87 0.44 -9.71
CA THR A 69 3.30 0.35 -11.06
C THR A 69 3.68 1.55 -11.92
N PHE A 70 3.85 2.74 -11.34
CA PHE A 70 4.44 3.90 -12.01
C PHE A 70 5.89 3.65 -12.44
N MET A 71 6.77 3.26 -11.51
CA MET A 71 8.19 3.01 -11.79
C MET A 71 8.37 1.95 -12.87
N LEU A 72 7.59 0.87 -12.82
CA LEU A 72 7.62 -0.18 -13.85
C LEU A 72 7.21 0.35 -15.22
N ARG A 73 6.12 1.13 -15.31
CA ARG A 73 5.69 1.76 -16.59
C ARG A 73 6.74 2.72 -17.14
N VAL A 74 7.40 3.50 -16.29
CA VAL A 74 8.45 4.44 -16.71
C VAL A 74 9.70 3.72 -17.21
N LEU A 75 10.07 2.61 -16.56
CA LEU A 75 11.28 1.85 -16.90
C LEU A 75 11.08 0.87 -18.06
N ASP A 76 9.83 0.50 -18.34
CA ASP A 76 9.47 -0.38 -19.45
C ASP A 76 9.84 0.24 -20.80
N GLY A 77 10.55 -0.52 -21.64
CA GLY A 77 11.15 -0.06 -22.90
C GLY A 77 12.39 0.84 -22.74
N VAL A 78 12.48 1.63 -21.66
CA VAL A 78 13.59 2.57 -21.43
C VAL A 78 14.86 1.85 -21.01
N LEU A 79 14.76 0.81 -20.18
CA LEU A 79 15.92 0.04 -19.72
C LEU A 79 16.66 -0.67 -20.87
N GLN A 80 15.95 -1.06 -21.93
CA GLN A 80 16.54 -1.72 -23.10
C GLN A 80 17.39 -0.74 -23.93
N SER A 81 17.12 0.57 -23.83
CA SER A 81 17.88 1.61 -24.52
C SER A 81 19.20 2.02 -23.83
N ALA A 82 19.46 1.50 -22.63
CA ALA A 82 20.67 1.82 -21.88
C ALA A 82 21.91 1.13 -22.48
N ASN A 83 22.96 1.91 -22.75
CA ASN A 83 24.21 1.47 -23.39
C ASN A 83 25.27 0.97 -22.39
N SER A 84 25.02 1.08 -21.09
CA SER A 84 25.90 0.60 -20.03
C SER A 84 25.13 0.32 -18.74
N ASP A 85 25.73 -0.45 -17.85
CA ASP A 85 25.18 -0.70 -16.52
C ASP A 85 25.07 0.59 -15.70
N LEU A 86 26.03 1.52 -15.84
CA LEU A 86 25.97 2.83 -15.20
C LEU A 86 24.72 3.61 -15.63
N GLN A 87 24.44 3.66 -16.94
CA GLN A 87 23.26 4.33 -17.45
C GLN A 87 21.97 3.63 -16.99
N ARG A 88 21.96 2.29 -16.98
CA ARG A 88 20.83 1.50 -16.48
C ARG A 88 20.54 1.82 -15.01
N SER A 89 21.57 1.83 -14.16
CA SER A 89 21.43 2.21 -12.75
C SER A 89 20.92 3.63 -12.58
N GLN A 90 21.43 4.59 -13.37
CA GLN A 90 20.97 5.98 -13.32
C GLN A 90 19.47 6.09 -13.65
N LEU A 91 19.00 5.41 -14.71
CA LEU A 91 17.58 5.41 -15.08
C LEU A 91 16.70 4.85 -13.97
N ILE A 92 17.10 3.74 -13.36
CA ILE A 92 16.40 3.14 -12.21
C ILE A 92 16.38 4.12 -11.03
N ILE A 93 17.52 4.71 -10.68
CA ILE A 93 17.65 5.67 -9.58
C ILE A 93 16.74 6.88 -9.79
N GLU A 94 16.71 7.46 -10.98
CA GLU A 94 15.88 8.64 -11.26
C GLU A 94 14.38 8.31 -11.26
N ALA A 95 13.98 7.17 -11.82
CA ALA A 95 12.59 6.71 -11.73
C ALA A 95 12.15 6.52 -10.27
N PHE A 96 13.02 5.93 -9.44
CA PHE A 96 12.76 5.71 -8.02
C PHE A 96 12.68 7.03 -7.26
N LYS A 97 13.65 7.94 -7.45
CA LYS A 97 13.63 9.27 -6.83
C LYS A 97 12.35 10.03 -7.16
N HIS A 98 11.91 9.99 -8.41
CA HIS A 98 10.67 10.66 -8.82
C HIS A 98 9.46 10.06 -8.11
N ALA A 99 9.30 8.73 -8.14
CA ALA A 99 8.18 8.05 -7.51
C ALA A 99 8.14 8.28 -5.99
N TYR A 100 9.28 8.10 -5.31
CA TYR A 100 9.38 8.29 -3.87
C TYR A 100 9.21 9.75 -3.44
N GLY A 101 9.56 10.71 -4.30
CA GLY A 101 9.28 12.13 -4.07
C GLY A 101 7.78 12.45 -3.94
N ARG A 102 6.91 11.56 -4.44
CA ARG A 102 5.46 11.67 -4.36
C ARG A 102 4.84 10.80 -3.26
N ARG A 103 5.65 9.99 -2.55
CA ARG A 103 5.14 9.03 -1.56
C ARG A 103 4.40 9.69 -0.40
N SER A 104 4.78 10.91 -0.02
CA SER A 104 4.10 11.69 1.01
C SER A 104 2.70 12.17 0.59
N ASP A 105 2.38 12.14 -0.71
CA ASP A 105 1.06 12.47 -1.22
C ASP A 105 0.07 11.31 -1.03
N LEU A 106 0.55 10.13 -0.61
CA LEU A 106 -0.24 8.90 -0.46
C LEU A 106 -0.60 8.67 1.01
N GLY A 107 -1.80 8.13 1.25
CA GLY A 107 -2.28 7.83 2.59
C GLY A 107 -3.59 7.06 2.57
N ASP A 108 -4.32 7.08 3.70
CA ASP A 108 -5.67 6.52 3.76
C ASP A 108 -6.61 7.36 2.91
N TYR A 109 -6.91 6.83 1.73
CA TYR A 109 -7.66 7.55 0.73
C TYR A 109 -9.16 7.68 1.08
N HIS A 110 -9.69 6.85 1.99
CA HIS A 110 -11.04 7.05 2.55
C HIS A 110 -11.12 8.28 3.46
N LYS A 111 -9.97 8.84 3.84
CA LYS A 111 -9.85 10.08 4.62
C LYS A 111 -9.31 11.24 3.77
N MET A 112 -9.06 11.03 2.48
CA MET A 112 -8.56 12.04 1.56
C MET A 112 -9.68 12.68 0.73
N ASP A 113 -9.45 13.90 0.27
CA ASP A 113 -10.30 14.54 -0.73
C ASP A 113 -10.18 13.81 -2.08
N SER A 114 -11.31 13.49 -2.70
CA SER A 114 -11.35 12.71 -3.95
C SER A 114 -10.74 13.45 -5.14
N THR A 115 -10.81 14.79 -5.15
CA THR A 115 -10.20 15.62 -6.21
C THR A 115 -8.68 15.62 -6.07
N TYR A 116 -8.19 15.70 -4.83
CA TYR A 116 -6.76 15.57 -4.53
C TYR A 116 -6.22 14.19 -4.94
N LEU A 117 -6.92 13.11 -4.56
CA LEU A 117 -6.53 11.75 -4.91
C LEU A 117 -6.43 11.58 -6.43
N ALA A 118 -7.47 11.98 -7.18
CA ALA A 118 -7.45 11.90 -8.64
C ALA A 118 -6.29 12.68 -9.27
N LYS A 119 -5.90 13.82 -8.67
CA LYS A 119 -4.73 14.59 -9.11
C LYS A 119 -3.43 13.85 -8.82
N VAL A 120 -3.30 13.19 -7.67
CA VAL A 120 -2.10 12.41 -7.32
C VAL A 120 -1.96 11.24 -8.29
N GLU A 121 -3.04 10.47 -8.48
CA GLU A 121 -3.08 9.32 -9.39
C GLU A 121 -2.79 9.71 -10.84
N LYS A 122 -3.29 10.85 -11.32
CA LYS A 122 -3.00 11.32 -12.69
C LYS A 122 -1.51 11.62 -12.93
N ASN A 123 -0.79 12.00 -11.87
CA ASN A 123 0.63 12.34 -11.96
C ASN A 123 1.55 11.17 -11.58
N LEU A 124 0.96 9.97 -11.43
CA LEU A 124 1.63 8.70 -11.16
C LEU A 124 1.09 7.64 -12.13
#